data_AF-A0A3B0SRW8-F1
#
_entry.id   AF-A0A3B0SRW8-F1
#
_cell.length_a   1.000
_cell.length_b   1.000
_cell.length_c   1.000
_cell.angle_alpha   90.00
_cell.angle_beta   90.00
_cell.angle_gamma   90.00
#
_symmetry.space_group_name_H-M   'P 1'
#
loop_
_entity.id
_entity.type
_entity.pdbx_description
1 polymer ?
#
loop_
_entity_poly.entity_id
_entity_poly.type
_entity_poly.pdbx_seq_one_letter_code
_entity_poly.pdbx_strand_id
1 'polypeptide(L)'
;MADNLPALLYVVSGILFILALRGLSSPETARQGNRFGMIGMAIAVATTLFVLQNKGFGTWFLILIAVAAGAVPGAYIARKIPMTAMPQLVAAFHSLVGLAAVFIAWAAFLAPEAFGIGEQNNIHMQSIVEMSLGVAIGAITFSGSIIAFAKLNGNMSGKPIMLPARHSINLGLGVLILLCIGLLMTFEQSTATFMVLTLAAFVLGFLIIIPIGGADMPVVVSMLNSYSGWAAAGIGFTLENMALIITGALVGSSGAILSYIMCKAMNRSFVSVILGGFGGEDAAAGAG
;
A
#
# COMPACT_ATOMS: atom_id res chain seq x y z
N MET A 1 13.65 31.56 -2.40
CA MET A 1 12.18 31.42 -2.23
C MET A 1 11.57 30.46 -3.25
N ALA A 2 11.94 30.52 -4.54
CA ALA A 2 11.50 29.55 -5.55
C ALA A 2 11.93 28.10 -5.26
N ASP A 3 13.12 27.89 -4.67
CA ASP A 3 13.65 26.54 -4.37
C ASP A 3 12.83 25.74 -3.36
N ASN A 4 12.04 26.41 -2.50
CA ASN A 4 11.20 25.76 -1.50
C ASN A 4 9.72 25.67 -1.91
N LEU A 5 9.35 26.15 -3.10
CA LEU A 5 7.96 26.15 -3.54
C LEU A 5 7.39 24.73 -3.66
N PRO A 6 8.08 23.73 -4.26
CA PRO A 6 7.56 22.37 -4.33
C PRO A 6 7.33 21.75 -2.94
N ALA A 7 8.29 21.90 -2.03
CA ALA A 7 8.18 21.41 -0.65
C ALA A 7 6.98 22.03 0.06
N LEU A 8 6.77 23.35 -0.07
CA LEU A 8 5.62 24.05 0.50
C LEU A 8 4.29 23.53 -0.06
N LEU A 9 4.20 23.35 -1.39
CA LEU A 9 2.98 22.85 -2.04
C LEU A 9 2.66 21.40 -1.63
N TYR A 10 3.68 20.56 -1.43
CA TYR A 10 3.49 19.21 -0.87
C TYR A 10 2.97 19.26 0.57
N VAL A 11 3.44 20.19 1.41
CA VAL A 11 2.88 20.39 2.76
C VAL A 11 1.43 20.87 2.69
N VAL A 12 1.11 21.83 1.81
CA VAL A 12 -0.28 22.28 1.60
C VAL A 12 -1.17 21.11 1.16
N SER A 13 -0.70 20.27 0.25
CA SER A 13 -1.41 19.04 -0.14
C SER A 13 -1.61 18.10 1.05
N GLY A 14 -0.58 17.91 1.89
CA GLY A 14 -0.67 17.10 3.11
C GLY A 14 -1.74 17.61 4.08
N ILE A 15 -1.80 18.92 4.31
CA ILE A 15 -2.83 19.56 5.13
C ILE A 15 -4.23 19.32 4.54
N LEU A 16 -4.39 19.45 3.23
CA LEU A 16 -5.67 19.18 2.57
C LEU A 16 -6.09 17.71 2.70
N PHE A 17 -5.16 16.76 2.68
CA PHE A 17 -5.48 15.35 2.96
C PHE A 17 -5.90 15.10 4.41
N ILE A 18 -5.29 15.79 5.39
CA ILE A 18 -5.76 15.76 6.78
C ILE A 18 -7.19 16.29 6.88
N LEU A 19 -7.47 17.44 6.25
CA LEU A 19 -8.81 18.03 6.23
C LEU A 19 -9.81 17.15 5.47
N ALA A 20 -9.36 16.40 4.45
CA ALA A 20 -10.18 15.45 3.73
C ALA A 20 -10.66 14.32 4.66
N LEU A 21 -9.74 13.67 5.38
CA LEU A 21 -10.09 12.62 6.33
C LEU A 21 -10.98 13.12 7.47
N ARG A 22 -10.72 14.33 7.98
CA ARG A 22 -11.57 14.98 8.99
C ARG A 22 -12.97 15.26 8.45
N GLY A 23 -13.10 15.73 7.20
CA GLY A 23 -14.40 15.96 6.60
C GLY A 23 -15.15 14.65 6.31
N LEU A 24 -14.45 13.55 6.06
CA LEU A 24 -15.06 12.24 5.81
C LEU A 24 -15.57 11.55 7.09
N SER A 25 -15.22 12.04 8.29
CA SER A 25 -15.67 11.43 9.55
C SER A 25 -17.10 11.79 9.95
N SER A 26 -17.78 12.70 9.24
CA SER A 26 -19.20 13.02 9.48
C SER A 26 -20.00 13.11 8.17
N PRO A 27 -21.26 12.64 8.13
CA PRO A 27 -22.10 12.75 6.94
C PRO A 27 -22.31 14.19 6.44
N GLU A 28 -22.40 15.16 7.36
CA GLU A 28 -22.63 16.57 7.05
C GLU A 28 -21.44 17.21 6.32
N THR A 29 -20.21 16.79 6.65
CA THR A 29 -18.97 17.35 6.10
C THR A 29 -18.33 16.48 5.01
N ALA A 30 -18.86 15.28 4.75
CA ALA A 30 -18.28 14.30 3.82
C ALA A 30 -18.01 14.84 2.42
N ARG A 31 -18.94 15.65 1.87
CA ARG A 31 -18.75 16.29 0.55
C ARG A 31 -17.61 17.31 0.54
N GLN A 32 -17.47 18.07 1.62
CA GLN A 32 -16.37 19.03 1.79
C GLN A 32 -15.04 18.30 1.94
N GLY A 33 -15.01 17.23 2.74
CA GLY A 33 -13.84 16.37 2.90
C GLY A 33 -13.35 15.82 1.55
N ASN A 34 -14.26 15.28 0.75
CA ASN A 34 -13.92 14.79 -0.60
C ASN A 34 -13.34 15.91 -1.49
N ARG A 35 -13.88 17.14 -1.40
CA ARG A 35 -13.35 18.28 -2.15
C ARG A 35 -11.92 18.66 -1.72
N PHE A 36 -11.61 18.63 -0.42
CA PHE A 36 -10.25 18.85 0.05
C PHE A 36 -9.29 17.78 -0.48
N GLY A 37 -9.72 16.52 -0.53
CA GLY A 37 -8.93 15.43 -1.11
C GLY A 37 -8.63 15.64 -2.60
N MET A 38 -9.63 16.05 -3.39
CA MET A 38 -9.46 16.36 -4.82
C MET A 38 -8.49 17.53 -5.04
N ILE A 39 -8.63 18.62 -4.27
CA ILE A 39 -7.74 19.79 -4.39
C ILE A 39 -6.31 19.43 -3.96
N GLY A 40 -6.15 18.69 -2.86
CA GLY A 40 -4.83 18.22 -2.41
C GLY A 40 -4.13 17.39 -3.49
N MET A 41 -4.82 16.38 -4.03
CA MET A 41 -4.28 15.55 -5.10
C MET A 41 -3.91 16.36 -6.35
N ALA A 42 -4.75 17.32 -6.75
CA ALA A 42 -4.44 18.21 -7.88
C ALA A 42 -3.17 19.02 -7.63
N ILE A 43 -2.98 19.57 -6.42
CA ILE A 43 -1.77 20.32 -6.04
C ILE A 43 -0.55 19.40 -6.06
N ALA A 44 -0.61 18.21 -5.46
CA ALA A 44 0.52 17.28 -5.44
C ALA A 44 0.98 16.87 -6.85
N VAL A 45 0.03 16.52 -7.73
CA VAL A 45 0.32 16.17 -9.11
C VAL A 45 0.89 17.36 -9.87
N ALA A 46 0.25 18.53 -9.80
CA ALA A 46 0.73 19.73 -10.48
C ALA A 46 2.14 20.15 -10.00
N THR A 47 2.42 20.00 -8.71
CA THR A 47 3.74 20.27 -8.13
C THR A 47 4.81 19.33 -8.70
N THR A 48 4.50 18.04 -8.79
CA THR A 48 5.42 17.04 -9.36
C THR A 48 5.69 17.35 -10.85
N LEU A 49 4.65 17.69 -11.61
CA LEU A 49 4.77 18.08 -13.01
C LEU A 49 5.59 19.37 -13.19
N PHE A 50 5.45 20.34 -12.27
CA PHE A 50 6.27 21.56 -12.27
C PHE A 50 7.74 21.28 -11.99
N VAL A 51 8.07 20.37 -11.07
CA VAL A 51 9.45 19.93 -10.83
C VAL A 51 10.06 19.29 -12.10
N LEU A 52 9.25 18.61 -12.90
CA LEU A 52 9.66 17.95 -14.14
C LEU A 52 9.60 18.85 -15.39
N GLN A 53 9.32 20.16 -15.26
CA GLN A 53 9.12 21.09 -16.37
C GLN A 53 10.28 21.14 -17.39
N ASN A 54 11.51 20.96 -16.93
CA ASN A 54 12.71 21.03 -17.77
C ASN A 54 13.04 19.71 -18.48
N LYS A 55 12.23 18.66 -18.33
CA LYS A 55 12.44 17.38 -19.02
C LYS A 55 11.97 17.47 -20.48
N GLY A 56 12.60 16.68 -21.35
CA GLY A 56 12.33 16.70 -22.79
C GLY A 56 10.98 16.08 -23.17
N PHE A 57 10.60 16.26 -24.45
CA PHE A 57 9.33 15.77 -25.00
C PHE A 57 9.08 14.28 -24.74
N GLY A 58 10.11 13.44 -24.86
CA GLY A 58 9.98 12.00 -24.61
C GLY A 58 9.52 11.66 -23.19
N THR A 59 10.03 12.36 -22.17
CA THR A 59 9.61 12.16 -20.78
C THR A 59 8.15 12.60 -20.58
N TRP A 60 7.78 13.77 -21.11
CA TRP A 60 6.41 14.27 -21.04
C TRP A 60 5.40 13.35 -21.74
N PHE A 61 5.79 12.79 -22.89
CA PHE A 61 4.97 11.83 -23.62
C PHE A 61 4.71 10.55 -22.81
N LEU A 62 5.75 10.00 -22.16
CA LEU A 62 5.63 8.83 -21.29
C LEU A 62 4.73 9.12 -20.07
N ILE A 63 4.90 10.28 -19.41
CA ILE A 63 4.06 10.70 -18.28
C ILE A 63 2.59 10.78 -18.71
N LEU A 64 2.30 11.44 -19.83
CA LEU A 64 0.93 11.61 -20.31
C LEU A 64 0.27 10.26 -20.61
N ILE A 65 0.98 9.35 -21.28
CA ILE A 65 0.47 8.00 -21.58
C ILE A 65 0.24 7.22 -20.29
N ALA A 66 1.18 7.23 -19.35
CA ALA A 66 1.05 6.49 -18.09
C ALA A 66 -0.15 7.00 -17.26
N VAL A 67 -0.30 8.33 -17.13
CA VAL A 67 -1.43 8.94 -16.44
C VAL A 67 -2.74 8.60 -17.15
N ALA A 68 -2.81 8.71 -18.47
CA ALA A 68 -4.02 8.37 -19.24
C ALA A 68 -4.38 6.89 -19.09
N ALA A 69 -3.39 5.99 -19.16
CA ALA A 69 -3.57 4.55 -19.04
C ALA A 69 -4.10 4.13 -17.65
N GLY A 70 -3.78 4.86 -16.59
CA GLY A 70 -4.36 4.64 -15.26
C GLY A 70 -5.71 5.35 -15.06
N ALA A 71 -5.75 6.65 -15.36
CA ALA A 71 -6.88 7.51 -15.02
C ALA A 71 -8.14 7.21 -15.85
N VAL A 72 -8.00 6.93 -17.16
CA VAL A 72 -9.17 6.69 -18.03
C VAL A 72 -9.89 5.39 -17.67
N PRO A 73 -9.23 4.22 -17.58
CA PRO A 73 -9.89 3.00 -17.14
C PRO A 73 -10.38 3.10 -15.70
N GLY A 74 -9.61 3.72 -14.79
CA GLY A 74 -10.00 3.91 -13.40
C GLY A 74 -11.30 4.72 -13.26
N ALA A 75 -11.42 5.84 -13.98
CA ALA A 75 -12.62 6.66 -13.99
C ALA A 75 -13.81 5.94 -14.64
N TYR A 76 -13.58 5.16 -15.70
CA TYR A 76 -14.63 4.36 -16.34
C TYR A 76 -15.17 3.27 -15.39
N ILE A 77 -14.29 2.48 -14.78
CA ILE A 77 -14.66 1.39 -13.86
C ILE A 77 -15.40 1.96 -12.66
N ALA A 78 -14.87 3.01 -12.02
CA ALA A 78 -15.48 3.62 -10.84
C ALA A 78 -16.90 4.17 -11.11
N ARG A 79 -17.20 4.60 -12.34
CA ARG A 79 -18.54 5.09 -12.73
C ARG A 79 -19.54 3.98 -13.02
N LYS A 80 -19.07 2.79 -13.40
CA LYS A 80 -19.92 1.70 -13.91
C LYS A 80 -20.17 0.58 -12.91
N ILE A 81 -19.32 0.45 -11.91
CA ILE A 81 -19.40 -0.65 -10.94
C ILE A 81 -20.60 -0.50 -10.00
N PRO A 82 -21.39 -1.57 -9.77
CA PRO A 82 -22.50 -1.52 -8.82
C PRO A 82 -22.00 -1.35 -7.38
N MET A 83 -22.78 -0.65 -6.54
CA MET A 83 -22.41 -0.40 -5.13
C MET A 83 -22.25 -1.69 -4.31
N THR A 84 -22.93 -2.78 -4.69
CA THR A 84 -22.77 -4.11 -4.08
C THR A 84 -21.39 -4.72 -4.34
N ALA A 85 -20.69 -4.28 -5.38
CA ALA A 85 -19.35 -4.72 -5.76
C ALA A 85 -18.22 -3.78 -5.26
N MET A 86 -18.57 -2.79 -4.43
CA MET A 86 -17.59 -1.82 -3.93
C MET A 86 -16.47 -2.47 -3.10
N PRO A 87 -16.70 -3.48 -2.23
CA PRO A 87 -15.62 -4.09 -1.45
C PRO A 87 -14.50 -4.69 -2.31
N GLN A 88 -14.83 -5.44 -3.37
CA GLN A 88 -13.81 -6.00 -4.26
C GLN A 88 -13.12 -4.91 -5.08
N LEU A 89 -13.81 -3.85 -5.49
CA LEU A 89 -13.16 -2.73 -6.19
C LEU A 89 -12.10 -2.07 -5.32
N VAL A 90 -12.43 -1.83 -4.05
CA VAL A 90 -11.50 -1.24 -3.08
C VAL A 90 -10.28 -2.15 -2.90
N ALA A 91 -10.48 -3.47 -2.79
CA ALA A 91 -9.37 -4.42 -2.80
C ALA A 91 -8.52 -4.31 -4.08
N ALA A 92 -9.15 -4.28 -5.26
CA ALA A 92 -8.45 -4.14 -6.53
C ALA A 92 -7.62 -2.85 -6.60
N PHE A 93 -8.15 -1.72 -6.13
CA PHE A 93 -7.39 -0.47 -6.10
C PHE A 93 -6.20 -0.48 -5.14
N HIS A 94 -6.34 -1.06 -3.94
CA HIS A 94 -5.18 -1.23 -3.04
C HIS A 94 -4.09 -2.10 -3.66
N SER A 95 -4.46 -3.09 -4.49
CA SER A 95 -3.47 -3.87 -5.21
C SER A 95 -2.58 -2.98 -6.10
N LEU A 96 -3.18 -2.05 -6.84
CA LEU A 96 -2.47 -1.13 -7.72
C LEU A 96 -1.57 -0.16 -6.96
N VAL A 97 -1.99 0.29 -5.76
CA VAL A 97 -1.15 1.12 -4.87
C VAL A 97 0.09 0.34 -4.43
N GLY A 98 -0.09 -0.92 -4.00
CA GLY A 98 1.02 -1.79 -3.62
C GLY A 98 2.00 -2.03 -4.78
N LEU A 99 1.48 -2.29 -5.99
CA LEU A 99 2.33 -2.48 -7.17
C LEU A 99 3.06 -1.21 -7.58
N ALA A 100 2.43 -0.04 -7.45
CA ALA A 100 3.10 1.24 -7.69
C ALA A 100 4.27 1.45 -6.73
N ALA A 101 4.12 1.12 -5.44
CA ALA A 101 5.21 1.18 -4.48
C ALA A 101 6.36 0.22 -4.86
N VAL A 102 6.05 -0.98 -5.36
CA VAL A 102 7.07 -1.91 -5.87
C VAL A 102 7.81 -1.30 -7.07
N PHE A 103 7.12 -0.77 -8.05
CA PHE A 103 7.77 -0.17 -9.22
C PHE A 103 8.61 1.05 -8.86
N ILE A 104 8.16 1.89 -7.93
CA ILE A 104 8.94 3.04 -7.47
C ILE A 104 10.20 2.59 -6.74
N ALA A 105 10.11 1.58 -5.87
CA ALA A 105 11.28 1.04 -5.17
C ALA A 105 12.31 0.46 -6.14
N TRP A 106 11.85 -0.28 -7.16
CA TRP A 106 12.73 -0.80 -8.21
C TRP A 106 13.35 0.30 -9.05
N ALA A 107 12.59 1.34 -9.41
CA ALA A 107 13.16 2.49 -10.10
C ALA A 107 14.24 3.18 -9.26
N ALA A 108 13.98 3.37 -7.96
CA ALA A 108 14.94 3.96 -7.01
C ALA A 108 16.19 3.10 -6.82
N PHE A 109 16.04 1.78 -6.76
CA PHE A 109 17.15 0.84 -6.62
C PHE A 109 18.02 0.74 -7.89
N LEU A 110 17.40 0.78 -9.07
CA LEU A 110 18.10 0.64 -10.35
C LEU A 110 18.71 1.95 -10.88
N ALA A 111 18.20 3.10 -10.43
CA ALA A 111 18.68 4.43 -10.85
C ALA A 111 18.73 5.39 -9.65
N PRO A 112 19.51 5.09 -8.59
CA PRO A 112 19.54 5.87 -7.35
C PRO A 112 19.98 7.33 -7.55
N GLU A 113 20.81 7.61 -8.55
CA GLU A 113 21.27 8.96 -8.87
C GLU A 113 20.10 9.84 -9.31
N ALA A 114 19.10 9.27 -10.00
CA ALA A 114 17.92 10.00 -10.47
C ALA A 114 17.02 10.47 -9.32
N PHE A 115 17.16 9.86 -8.15
CA PHE A 115 16.41 10.19 -6.93
C PHE A 115 17.28 10.86 -5.86
N GLY A 116 18.58 11.05 -6.12
CA GLY A 116 19.50 11.71 -5.17
C GLY A 116 19.84 10.86 -3.94
N ILE A 117 19.70 9.53 -4.03
CA ILE A 117 19.86 8.62 -2.89
C ILE A 117 21.17 7.82 -2.89
N GLY A 118 22.13 8.24 -3.72
CA GLY A 118 23.44 7.62 -3.89
C GLY A 118 23.69 7.19 -5.33
N GLU A 119 24.63 6.28 -5.51
CA GLU A 119 25.04 5.75 -6.81
C GLU A 119 24.73 4.25 -6.92
N GLN A 120 24.73 3.70 -8.12
CA GLN A 120 24.53 2.27 -8.32
C GLN A 120 25.56 1.45 -7.52
N ASN A 121 25.08 0.50 -6.72
CA ASN A 121 25.84 -0.29 -5.73
C ASN A 121 26.38 0.49 -4.51
N ASN A 122 26.06 1.78 -4.39
CA ASN A 122 26.43 2.64 -3.26
C ASN A 122 25.27 3.59 -2.88
N ILE A 123 24.08 3.01 -2.72
CA ILE A 123 22.88 3.69 -2.23
C ILE A 123 23.03 3.95 -0.73
N HIS A 124 22.58 5.11 -0.25
CA HIS A 124 22.58 5.43 1.18
C HIS A 124 21.85 4.36 1.99
N MET A 125 22.45 3.95 3.12
CA MET A 125 21.92 2.88 3.96
C MET A 125 20.49 3.16 4.44
N GLN A 126 20.18 4.42 4.74
CA GLN A 126 18.82 4.85 5.09
C GLN A 126 17.84 4.55 3.94
N SER A 127 18.16 4.97 2.72
CA SER A 127 17.31 4.76 1.54
C SER A 127 17.13 3.28 1.21
N ILE A 128 18.17 2.44 1.41
CA ILE A 128 18.06 0.98 1.28
C ILE A 128 16.99 0.42 2.24
N VAL A 129 17.00 0.83 3.50
CA VAL A 129 15.99 0.37 4.48
C VAL A 129 14.60 0.84 4.08
N GLU A 130 14.44 2.13 3.78
CA GLU A 130 13.16 2.73 3.43
C GLU A 130 12.53 2.10 2.18
N MET A 131 13.31 1.95 1.10
CA MET A 131 12.80 1.37 -0.15
C MET A 131 12.56 -0.13 -0.02
N SER A 132 13.38 -0.84 0.77
CA SER A 132 13.21 -2.28 0.99
C SER A 132 11.96 -2.60 1.82
N LEU A 133 11.66 -1.76 2.82
CA LEU A 133 10.39 -1.84 3.55
C LEU A 133 9.21 -1.46 2.64
N GLY A 134 9.37 -0.39 1.84
CA GLY A 134 8.37 0.05 0.87
C GLY A 134 8.00 -1.03 -0.15
N VAL A 135 8.99 -1.68 -0.77
CA VAL A 135 8.77 -2.78 -1.73
C VAL A 135 8.18 -4.02 -1.05
N ALA A 136 8.63 -4.38 0.15
CA ALA A 136 8.11 -5.55 0.85
C ALA A 136 6.64 -5.37 1.22
N ILE A 137 6.29 -4.23 1.84
CA ILE A 137 4.91 -3.93 2.23
C ILE A 137 4.04 -3.75 0.97
N GLY A 138 4.56 -3.09 -0.09
CA GLY A 138 3.87 -2.93 -1.37
C GLY A 138 3.55 -4.27 -2.05
N ALA A 139 4.52 -5.19 -2.10
CA ALA A 139 4.35 -6.52 -2.69
C ALA A 139 3.36 -7.38 -1.89
N ILE A 140 3.42 -7.33 -0.56
CA ILE A 140 2.43 -7.98 0.33
C ILE A 140 1.04 -7.41 0.09
N THR A 141 0.94 -6.08 -0.03
CA THR A 141 -0.34 -5.38 -0.28
C THR A 141 -0.93 -5.80 -1.62
N PHE A 142 -0.13 -5.83 -2.69
CA PHE A 142 -0.56 -6.25 -4.02
C PHE A 142 -1.11 -7.67 -4.03
N SER A 143 -0.28 -8.63 -3.60
CA SER A 143 -0.60 -10.05 -3.62
C SER A 143 -1.78 -10.37 -2.70
N GLY A 144 -1.80 -9.82 -1.48
CA GLY A 144 -2.92 -9.98 -0.55
C GLY A 144 -4.22 -9.40 -1.08
N SER A 145 -4.17 -8.22 -1.71
CA SER A 145 -5.33 -7.55 -2.29
C SER A 145 -5.92 -8.31 -3.48
N ILE A 146 -5.08 -8.98 -4.28
CA ILE A 146 -5.54 -9.86 -5.36
C ILE A 146 -6.34 -11.04 -4.81
N ILE A 147 -5.88 -11.67 -3.71
CA ILE A 147 -6.62 -12.77 -3.09
C ILE A 147 -7.94 -12.27 -2.49
N ALA A 148 -7.93 -11.12 -1.82
CA ALA A 148 -9.14 -10.51 -1.29
C ALA A 148 -10.15 -10.19 -2.41
N PHE A 149 -9.69 -9.59 -3.51
CA PHE A 149 -10.50 -9.36 -4.71
C PHE A 149 -11.07 -10.67 -5.27
N ALA A 150 -10.24 -11.69 -5.46
CA ALA A 150 -10.66 -12.96 -6.03
C ALA A 150 -11.71 -13.68 -5.18
N LYS A 151 -11.58 -13.64 -3.85
CA LYS A 151 -12.56 -14.21 -2.91
C LYS A 151 -13.87 -13.42 -2.90
N LEU A 152 -13.81 -12.09 -2.86
CA LEU A 152 -15.00 -11.24 -2.82
C LEU A 152 -15.78 -11.26 -4.14
N ASN A 153 -15.09 -11.40 -5.28
CA ASN A 153 -15.72 -11.47 -6.60
C ASN A 153 -16.07 -12.89 -7.06
N GLY A 154 -15.83 -13.91 -6.21
CA GLY A 154 -16.20 -15.30 -6.48
C GLY A 154 -15.26 -16.09 -7.40
N ASN A 155 -14.17 -15.48 -7.90
CA ASN A 155 -13.13 -16.18 -8.68
C ASN A 155 -12.33 -17.19 -7.84
N MET A 156 -12.33 -17.04 -6.52
CA MET A 156 -11.74 -17.96 -5.55
C MET A 156 -12.75 -18.30 -4.47
N SER A 157 -12.72 -19.53 -3.95
CA SER A 157 -13.59 -19.92 -2.84
C SER A 157 -13.36 -19.03 -1.61
N GLY A 158 -14.45 -18.59 -0.99
CA GLY A 158 -14.40 -17.89 0.30
C GLY A 158 -14.05 -18.80 1.49
N LYS A 159 -13.96 -20.12 1.29
CA LYS A 159 -13.55 -21.03 2.37
C LYS A 159 -12.04 -20.87 2.66
N PRO A 160 -11.62 -20.84 3.94
CA PRO A 160 -10.21 -20.92 4.32
C PRO A 160 -9.49 -22.08 3.65
N ILE A 161 -8.37 -21.80 2.98
CA ILE A 161 -7.49 -22.84 2.43
C ILE A 161 -6.25 -22.91 3.32
N MET A 162 -6.07 -24.06 4.00
CA MET A 162 -5.06 -24.24 5.03
C MET A 162 -3.86 -24.99 4.46
N LEU A 163 -2.70 -24.32 4.40
CA LEU A 163 -1.44 -24.96 4.02
C LEU A 163 -0.82 -25.66 5.26
N PRO A 164 -0.29 -26.89 5.13
CA PRO A 164 0.51 -27.52 6.18
C PRO A 164 1.71 -26.64 6.57
N ALA A 165 2.00 -26.52 7.87
CA ALA A 165 3.11 -25.72 8.41
C ALA A 165 3.11 -24.22 8.00
N ARG A 166 1.94 -23.64 7.67
CA ARG A 166 1.80 -22.24 7.23
C ARG A 166 2.52 -21.22 8.12
N HIS A 167 2.50 -21.40 9.44
CA HIS A 167 3.11 -20.44 10.37
C HIS A 167 4.64 -20.46 10.25
N SER A 168 5.23 -21.64 10.12
CA SER A 168 6.67 -21.81 9.91
C SER A 168 7.10 -21.28 8.54
N ILE A 169 6.30 -21.52 7.49
CA ILE A 169 6.58 -21.01 6.13
C ILE A 169 6.51 -19.48 6.11
N ASN A 170 5.45 -18.90 6.67
CA ASN A 170 5.27 -17.44 6.72
C ASN A 170 6.38 -16.78 7.56
N LEU A 171 6.75 -17.39 8.69
CA LEU A 171 7.87 -16.93 9.50
C LEU A 171 9.19 -17.00 8.74
N GLY A 172 9.45 -18.11 8.04
CA GLY A 172 10.64 -18.28 7.22
C GLY A 172 10.75 -17.24 6.10
N LEU A 173 9.65 -16.93 5.42
CA LEU A 173 9.61 -15.84 4.42
C LEU A 173 9.84 -14.47 5.05
N GLY A 174 9.24 -14.18 6.21
CA GLY A 174 9.46 -12.94 6.94
C GLY A 174 10.94 -12.77 7.35
N VAL A 175 11.55 -13.83 7.88
CA VAL A 175 12.98 -13.84 8.22
C VAL A 175 13.85 -13.67 6.97
N LEU A 176 13.51 -14.33 5.86
CA LEU A 176 14.22 -14.18 4.58
C LEU A 176 14.19 -12.72 4.09
N ILE A 177 13.04 -12.05 4.16
CA ILE A 177 12.91 -10.63 3.80
C ILE A 177 13.86 -9.79 4.66
N LEU A 178 13.83 -9.96 5.98
CA LEU A 178 14.72 -9.22 6.90
C LEU A 178 16.19 -9.52 6.66
N LEU A 179 16.54 -10.77 6.36
CA LEU A 179 17.90 -11.18 6.01
C LEU A 179 18.36 -10.48 4.73
N CYS A 180 17.53 -10.45 3.68
CA CYS A 180 17.86 -9.75 2.44
C CYS A 180 18.10 -8.24 2.68
N ILE A 181 17.29 -7.60 3.52
CA ILE A 181 17.52 -6.20 3.92
C ILE A 181 18.88 -6.05 4.60
N GLY A 182 19.17 -6.90 5.58
CA GLY A 182 20.46 -6.89 6.30
C GLY A 182 21.66 -7.11 5.35
N LEU A 183 21.51 -8.02 4.38
CA LEU A 183 22.55 -8.27 3.36
C LEU A 183 22.78 -7.04 2.47
N LEU A 184 21.71 -6.38 2.01
CA LEU A 184 21.82 -5.15 1.20
C LEU A 184 22.44 -3.98 1.98
N MET A 185 22.31 -3.96 3.31
CA MET A 185 22.92 -2.92 4.15
C MET A 185 24.41 -3.17 4.46
N THR A 186 24.86 -4.43 4.42
CA THR A 186 26.18 -4.83 4.92
C THR A 186 27.14 -5.30 3.84
N PHE A 187 26.61 -5.82 2.73
CA PHE A 187 27.36 -6.36 1.61
C PHE A 187 26.98 -5.63 0.32
N GLU A 188 27.25 -6.27 -0.81
CA GLU A 188 26.90 -5.78 -2.14
C GLU A 188 25.38 -5.58 -2.27
N GLN A 189 24.99 -4.41 -2.79
CA GLN A 189 23.61 -4.05 -3.09
C GLN A 189 23.15 -4.76 -4.39
N SER A 190 23.15 -6.09 -4.34
CA SER A 190 22.88 -6.94 -5.49
C SER A 190 21.41 -6.87 -5.90
N THR A 191 21.19 -6.68 -7.20
CA THR A 191 19.86 -6.77 -7.83
C THR A 191 19.20 -8.12 -7.57
N ALA A 192 19.98 -9.20 -7.50
CA ALA A 192 19.46 -10.53 -7.21
C ALA A 192 18.87 -10.61 -5.79
N THR A 193 19.55 -10.03 -4.79
CA THR A 193 19.07 -9.97 -3.41
C THR A 193 17.79 -9.14 -3.31
N PHE A 194 17.72 -8.00 -3.99
CA PHE A 194 16.52 -7.17 -4.05
C PHE A 194 15.35 -7.88 -4.76
N MET A 195 15.64 -8.69 -5.78
CA MET A 195 14.66 -9.57 -6.44
C MET A 195 14.12 -10.65 -5.52
N VAL A 196 15.00 -11.36 -4.80
CA VAL A 196 14.60 -12.39 -3.84
C VAL A 196 13.71 -11.79 -2.75
N LEU A 197 14.08 -10.62 -2.21
CA LEU A 197 13.26 -9.89 -1.24
C LEU A 197 11.86 -9.59 -1.80
N THR A 198 11.79 -9.03 -3.01
CA THR A 198 10.52 -8.66 -3.65
C THR A 198 9.63 -9.89 -3.89
N LEU A 199 10.20 -10.97 -4.42
CA LEU A 199 9.46 -12.20 -4.69
C LEU A 199 9.00 -12.89 -3.41
N ALA A 200 9.85 -12.95 -2.38
CA ALA A 200 9.48 -13.48 -1.07
C ALA A 200 8.31 -12.69 -0.47
N ALA A 201 8.28 -11.37 -0.62
CA ALA A 201 7.19 -10.53 -0.16
C ALA A 201 5.87 -10.75 -0.93
N PHE A 202 5.93 -10.96 -2.26
CA PHE A 202 4.74 -11.36 -3.03
C PHE A 202 4.20 -12.72 -2.57
N VAL A 203 5.07 -13.71 -2.39
CA VAL A 203 4.67 -15.03 -1.90
C VAL A 203 4.06 -14.93 -0.50
N LEU A 204 4.69 -14.18 0.40
CA LEU A 204 4.19 -13.97 1.75
C LEU A 204 2.79 -13.35 1.74
N GLY A 205 2.56 -12.30 0.93
CA GLY A 205 1.25 -11.67 0.86
C GLY A 205 0.14 -12.59 0.32
N PHE A 206 0.45 -13.48 -0.64
CA PHE A 206 -0.49 -14.54 -1.02
C PHE A 206 -0.78 -15.47 0.18
N LEU A 207 0.27 -15.99 0.82
CA LEU A 207 0.15 -17.03 1.85
C LEU A 207 -0.51 -16.56 3.15
N ILE A 208 -0.43 -15.27 3.51
CA ILE A 208 -1.10 -14.74 4.70
C ILE A 208 -2.60 -14.51 4.49
N ILE A 209 -3.07 -14.29 3.25
CA ILE A 209 -4.49 -13.98 2.97
C ILE A 209 -5.30 -15.22 2.52
N ILE A 210 -4.66 -16.18 1.85
CA ILE A 210 -5.30 -17.44 1.41
C ILE A 210 -6.03 -18.19 2.55
N PRO A 211 -5.50 -18.26 3.79
CA PRO A 211 -6.18 -18.96 4.89
C PRO A 211 -7.33 -18.18 5.54
N ILE A 212 -7.56 -16.91 5.18
CA ILE A 212 -8.59 -16.09 5.82
C ILE A 212 -9.95 -16.35 5.15
N GLY A 213 -11.03 -16.46 5.93
CA GLY A 213 -12.37 -16.73 5.41
C GLY A 213 -13.00 -15.53 4.69
N GLY A 214 -13.92 -15.80 3.76
CA GLY A 214 -14.66 -14.79 2.99
C GLY A 214 -15.41 -13.78 3.85
N ALA A 215 -15.96 -14.24 4.98
CA ALA A 215 -16.65 -13.39 5.95
C ALA A 215 -15.75 -12.33 6.60
N ASP A 216 -14.44 -12.58 6.67
CA ASP A 216 -13.44 -11.67 7.26
C ASP A 216 -12.76 -10.78 6.23
N MET A 217 -13.03 -10.98 4.94
CA MET A 217 -12.40 -10.21 3.87
C MET A 217 -12.57 -8.69 4.02
N PRO A 218 -13.70 -8.12 4.53
CA PRO A 218 -13.78 -6.69 4.76
C PRO A 218 -12.69 -6.15 5.70
N VAL A 219 -12.38 -6.88 6.78
CA VAL A 219 -11.29 -6.52 7.71
C VAL A 219 -9.95 -6.61 7.01
N VAL A 220 -9.73 -7.67 6.23
CA VAL A 220 -8.49 -7.84 5.45
C VAL A 220 -8.29 -6.68 4.47
N VAL A 221 -9.34 -6.26 3.76
CA VAL A 221 -9.25 -5.12 2.82
C VAL A 221 -8.87 -3.83 3.56
N SER A 222 -9.41 -3.61 4.75
CA SER A 222 -9.05 -2.46 5.60
C SER A 222 -7.60 -2.54 6.12
N MET A 223 -7.12 -3.74 6.46
CA MET A 223 -5.74 -3.94 6.90
C MET A 223 -4.75 -3.74 5.74
N LEU A 224 -5.08 -4.23 4.53
CA LEU A 224 -4.28 -3.99 3.33
C LEU A 224 -4.31 -2.51 2.91
N ASN A 225 -5.39 -1.78 3.19
CA ASN A 225 -5.39 -0.30 3.06
C ASN A 225 -4.33 0.33 3.97
N SER A 226 -4.24 -0.12 5.24
CA SER A 226 -3.18 0.33 6.15
C SER A 226 -1.79 0.07 5.58
N TYR A 227 -1.55 -1.15 5.07
CA TYR A 227 -0.27 -1.51 4.47
C TYR A 227 0.07 -0.65 3.26
N SER A 228 -0.91 -0.36 2.40
CA SER A 228 -0.73 0.56 1.27
C SER A 228 -0.27 1.95 1.71
N GLY A 229 -0.81 2.46 2.83
CA GLY A 229 -0.38 3.73 3.43
C GLY A 229 1.06 3.68 3.95
N TRP A 230 1.44 2.62 4.68
CA TRP A 230 2.81 2.46 5.16
C TRP A 230 3.83 2.24 4.04
N ALA A 231 3.47 1.52 2.97
CA ALA A 231 4.29 1.40 1.77
C ALA A 231 4.50 2.78 1.12
N ALA A 232 3.44 3.57 0.96
CA ALA A 232 3.53 4.93 0.41
C ALA A 232 4.39 5.85 1.29
N ALA A 233 4.30 5.73 2.63
CA ALA A 233 5.14 6.50 3.54
C ALA A 233 6.62 6.11 3.43
N GLY A 234 6.92 4.79 3.37
CA GLY A 234 8.29 4.29 3.19
C GLY A 234 8.93 4.78 1.90
N ILE A 235 8.21 4.69 0.78
CA ILE A 235 8.63 5.27 -0.49
C ILE A 235 8.73 6.80 -0.40
N GLY A 236 7.84 7.44 0.34
CA GLY A 236 7.89 8.87 0.60
C GLY A 236 9.19 9.31 1.28
N PHE A 237 9.70 8.53 2.23
CA PHE A 237 11.01 8.77 2.83
C PHE A 237 12.15 8.58 1.82
N THR A 238 12.13 7.50 1.03
CA THR A 238 13.14 7.27 -0.02
C THR A 238 13.21 8.42 -1.02
N LEU A 239 12.07 9.02 -1.35
CA LEU A 239 11.98 10.13 -2.31
C LEU A 239 12.05 11.52 -1.68
N GLU A 240 12.23 11.61 -0.36
CA GLU A 240 12.15 12.85 0.42
C GLU A 240 10.87 13.68 0.14
N ASN A 241 9.76 12.98 -0.15
CA ASN A 241 8.50 13.60 -0.58
C ASN A 241 7.50 13.71 0.57
N MET A 242 7.36 14.92 1.10
CA MET A 242 6.45 15.21 2.23
C MET A 242 4.98 14.85 1.96
N ALA A 243 4.49 14.96 0.73
CA ALA A 243 3.10 14.61 0.43
C ALA A 243 2.86 13.10 0.55
N LEU A 244 3.82 12.27 0.13
CA LEU A 244 3.76 10.82 0.28
C LEU A 244 3.93 10.40 1.74
N ILE A 245 4.86 11.01 2.49
CA ILE A 245 5.08 10.72 3.91
C ILE A 245 3.82 11.03 4.72
N ILE A 246 3.27 12.25 4.59
CA ILE A 246 2.10 12.69 5.34
C ILE A 246 0.88 11.84 4.97
N THR A 247 0.57 11.73 3.68
CA THR A 247 -0.61 10.96 3.23
C THR A 247 -0.48 9.48 3.58
N GLY A 248 0.69 8.88 3.38
CA GLY A 248 0.95 7.49 3.69
C GLY A 248 0.77 7.18 5.18
N ALA A 249 1.33 8.00 6.08
CA ALA A 249 1.16 7.84 7.51
C ALA A 249 -0.30 8.00 7.96
N LEU A 250 -1.04 8.94 7.37
CA LEU A 250 -2.46 9.16 7.65
C LEU A 250 -3.33 7.98 7.20
N VAL A 251 -3.14 7.49 5.97
CA VAL A 251 -3.87 6.33 5.46
C VAL A 251 -3.49 5.06 6.22
N GLY A 252 -2.20 4.90 6.52
CA GLY A 252 -1.66 3.77 7.28
C GLY A 252 -2.28 3.67 8.68
N SER A 253 -2.23 4.75 9.44
CA SER A 253 -2.83 4.81 10.78
C SER A 253 -4.36 4.67 10.74
N SER A 254 -5.04 5.35 9.82
CA SER A 254 -6.50 5.27 9.66
C SER A 254 -6.96 3.85 9.33
N GLY A 255 -6.28 3.16 8.41
CA GLY A 255 -6.61 1.77 8.06
C GLY A 255 -6.42 0.80 9.23
N ALA A 256 -5.38 0.99 10.04
CA ALA A 256 -5.14 0.16 11.23
C ALA A 256 -6.26 0.35 12.27
N ILE A 257 -6.63 1.60 12.55
CA ILE A 257 -7.72 1.95 13.48
C ILE A 257 -9.06 1.39 12.97
N LEU A 258 -9.36 1.58 11.67
CA LEU A 258 -10.58 1.08 11.07
C LEU A 258 -10.65 -0.45 11.13
N SER A 259 -9.56 -1.15 10.84
CA SER A 259 -9.47 -2.61 10.95
C SER A 259 -9.81 -3.10 12.37
N TYR A 260 -9.27 -2.43 13.39
CA TYR A 260 -9.57 -2.74 14.78
C TYR A 260 -11.05 -2.50 15.13
N ILE A 261 -11.61 -1.36 14.72
CA ILE A 261 -13.03 -1.03 14.95
C ILE A 261 -13.94 -2.05 14.25
N MET A 262 -13.61 -2.46 13.02
CA MET A 262 -14.36 -3.48 12.29
C MET A 262 -14.32 -4.84 12.99
N CYS A 263 -13.15 -5.28 13.46
CA CYS A 263 -13.03 -6.51 14.28
C CYS A 263 -13.92 -6.46 15.51
N LYS A 264 -13.89 -5.34 16.25
CA LYS A 264 -14.71 -5.14 17.44
C LYS A 264 -16.20 -5.16 17.11
N ALA A 265 -16.61 -4.49 16.04
CA ALA A 265 -18.00 -4.46 15.58
C ALA A 265 -18.51 -5.84 15.13
N MET A 266 -17.61 -6.69 14.65
CA MET A 266 -17.91 -8.07 14.25
C MET A 266 -17.80 -9.09 15.41
N ASN A 267 -17.51 -8.65 16.65
CA ASN A 267 -17.23 -9.50 17.81
C ASN A 267 -16.14 -10.56 17.54
N ARG A 268 -15.06 -10.18 16.85
CA ARG A 268 -13.92 -11.05 16.56
C ARG A 268 -12.62 -10.40 17.00
N SER A 269 -11.68 -11.19 17.53
CA SER A 269 -10.37 -10.65 17.90
C SER A 269 -9.53 -10.36 16.65
N PHE A 270 -8.82 -9.22 16.63
CA PHE A 270 -7.96 -8.82 15.51
C PHE A 270 -6.91 -9.90 15.18
N VAL A 271 -6.33 -10.51 16.22
CA VAL A 271 -5.34 -11.60 16.09
C VAL A 271 -5.96 -12.85 15.46
N SER A 272 -7.20 -13.23 15.84
CA SER A 272 -7.87 -14.40 15.26
C SER A 272 -8.14 -14.26 13.76
N VAL A 273 -8.40 -13.04 13.30
CA VAL A 273 -8.66 -12.73 11.89
C VAL A 273 -7.36 -12.80 11.08
N ILE A 274 -6.27 -12.21 11.58
CA ILE A 274 -4.97 -12.20 10.88
C ILE A 274 -4.32 -13.58 10.83
N LEU A 275 -4.39 -14.35 11.92
CA LEU A 275 -3.81 -15.70 11.96
C LEU A 275 -4.66 -16.74 11.22
N GLY A 276 -5.81 -16.34 10.64
CA GLY A 276 -6.62 -17.19 9.78
C GLY A 276 -7.13 -18.45 10.50
N GLY A 277 -7.91 -18.29 11.57
CA GLY A 277 -8.65 -19.40 12.17
C GLY A 277 -8.33 -19.74 13.62
N PHE A 278 -8.43 -18.75 14.51
CA PHE A 278 -8.86 -19.02 15.88
C PHE A 278 -10.36 -18.76 15.96
N GLY A 279 -11.15 -19.65 15.37
CA GLY A 279 -12.61 -19.62 15.44
C GLY A 279 -13.09 -20.56 16.54
N GLY A 280 -13.32 -20.02 17.73
CA GLY A 280 -14.17 -20.65 18.74
C GLY A 280 -13.56 -20.89 20.12
N GLU A 281 -13.26 -19.84 20.88
CA GLU A 281 -13.20 -19.97 22.35
C GLU A 281 -14.52 -19.58 23.04
N ASP A 282 -15.43 -18.86 22.36
CA ASP A 282 -16.67 -18.38 23.00
C ASP A 282 -17.91 -19.28 22.81
N ALA A 283 -17.81 -20.42 22.13
CA ALA A 283 -18.95 -21.31 21.88
C ALA A 283 -18.99 -22.58 22.76
N ALA A 284 -18.02 -22.81 23.63
CA ALA A 284 -17.92 -24.03 24.44
C ALA A 284 -18.31 -23.88 25.92
N ALA A 285 -18.72 -22.70 26.38
CA ALA A 285 -18.98 -22.43 27.81
C ALA A 285 -20.47 -22.27 28.19
N GLY A 286 -21.42 -22.74 27.36
CA GLY A 286 -22.86 -22.50 27.56
C GLY A 286 -23.77 -23.73 27.54
N ALA A 287 -23.24 -24.93 27.74
CA ALA A 287 -24.04 -26.15 27.90
C ALA A 287 -23.44 -27.00 29.03
N GLY A 288 -23.79 -26.63 30.26
CA GLY A 288 -23.52 -27.34 31.50
C GLY A 288 -24.48 -26.84 32.56
#